data_AF-A0A858RC98-F1
#
_entry.id   AF-A0A858RC98-F1
#
_cell.length_a   1.000
_cell.length_b   1.000
_cell.length_c   1.000
_cell.angle_alpha   90.00
_cell.angle_beta   90.00
_cell.angle_gamma   90.00
#
_symmetry.space_group_name_H-M   'P 1'
#
loop_
_entity.id
_entity.type
_entity.pdbx_description
1 polymer ?
#
loop_
_entity_poly.entity_id
_entity_poly.type
_entity_poly.pdbx_seq_one_letter_code
_entity_poly.pdbx_strand_id
1 'polypeptide(L)'
;MEGDAYGFVPDQPVDLLMPDIWLPFENEGRLEEVRRMQQNCRADTIYFWGQELVLARMARAAGRALDEEGLAATVAESGLPLLGPGIPGYAARAWAAFTSREARGLGLAPR
;
A
#
# COMPACT_ATOMS: atom_id res chain seq x y z
N MET A 1 15.61 4.59 22.03
CA MET A 1 14.58 3.64 22.47
C MET A 1 14.25 2.79 21.26
N GLU A 2 14.33 1.47 21.40
CA GLU A 2 13.90 0.54 20.36
C GLU A 2 12.46 0.16 20.66
N GLY A 3 11.61 0.07 19.62
CA GLY A 3 10.19 -0.21 19.77
C GLY A 3 9.67 -1.01 18.59
N ASP A 4 8.76 -1.94 18.85
CA ASP A 4 8.10 -2.75 17.82
C ASP A 4 6.95 -1.96 17.19
N ALA A 5 7.12 -1.57 15.91
CA ALA A 5 6.08 -0.87 15.16
C ALA A 5 4.80 -1.70 14.98
N TYR A 6 4.89 -3.04 14.93
CA TYR A 6 3.72 -3.92 14.84
C TYR A 6 2.93 -4.03 16.15
N GLY A 7 3.59 -3.70 17.27
CA GLY A 7 3.02 -3.72 18.62
C GLY A 7 2.67 -2.33 19.17
N PHE A 8 3.02 -1.26 18.46
CA PHE A 8 2.75 0.10 18.91
C PHE A 8 1.24 0.39 18.92
N VAL A 9 0.75 0.92 20.04
CA VAL A 9 -0.65 1.35 20.23
C VAL A 9 -0.62 2.75 20.87
N PRO A 10 -1.11 3.80 20.18
CA PRO A 10 -1.21 5.14 20.76
C PRO A 10 -2.42 5.25 21.70
N ASP A 11 -2.32 6.13 22.71
CA ASP A 11 -3.39 6.37 23.68
C ASP A 11 -4.70 6.82 23.00
N GLN A 12 -4.59 7.59 21.93
CA GLN A 12 -5.71 8.11 21.14
C GLN A 12 -5.61 7.65 19.67
N PRO A 13 -6.74 7.57 18.94
CA PRO A 13 -6.72 7.41 17.49
C PRO A 13 -5.87 8.49 16.80
N VAL A 14 -5.35 8.18 15.61
CA VAL A 14 -4.54 9.11 14.82
C VAL A 14 -5.23 9.43 13.49
N ASP A 15 -5.06 10.64 12.97
CA ASP A 15 -5.67 11.02 11.69
C ASP A 15 -4.99 10.29 10.50
N LEU A 16 -3.67 10.08 10.60
CA LEU A 16 -2.84 9.51 9.55
C LEU A 16 -1.82 8.54 10.12
N LEU A 17 -1.79 7.34 9.56
CA LEU A 17 -0.74 6.35 9.77
C LEU A 17 0.14 6.26 8.52
N MET A 18 1.45 6.45 8.68
CA MET A 18 2.42 6.45 7.59
C MET A 18 3.64 5.55 7.82
N PRO A 19 3.47 4.21 7.87
CA PRO A 19 4.57 3.31 8.16
C PRO A 19 5.56 3.26 6.99
N ASP A 20 6.82 3.40 7.36
CA ASP A 20 7.99 3.22 6.49
C ASP A 20 9.06 2.44 7.25
N ILE A 21 8.76 1.17 7.52
CA ILE A 21 9.57 0.31 8.39
C ILE A 21 10.19 -0.89 7.66
N TRP A 22 9.88 -1.05 6.37
CA TRP A 22 10.29 -2.21 5.60
C TRP A 22 11.56 -1.91 4.82
N LEU A 23 12.55 -2.79 4.96
CA LEU A 23 13.73 -2.79 4.10
C LEU A 23 13.40 -3.16 2.64
N PRO A 24 12.59 -4.20 2.35
CA PRO A 24 12.22 -4.49 0.96
C PRO A 24 11.12 -3.54 0.48
N PHE A 25 11.21 -3.10 -0.77
CA PHE A 25 10.22 -2.24 -1.42
C PHE A 25 8.81 -2.86 -1.46
N GLU A 26 8.71 -4.18 -1.63
CA GLU A 26 7.47 -4.95 -1.59
C GLU A 26 7.68 -6.26 -0.82
N ASN A 27 6.63 -6.77 -0.17
CA ASN A 27 6.60 -8.10 0.42
C ASN A 27 5.16 -8.66 0.29
N GLU A 28 4.95 -9.96 0.48
CA GLU A 28 3.61 -10.56 0.39
C GLU A 28 2.68 -10.15 1.52
N GLY A 29 3.17 -10.04 2.77
CA GLY A 29 2.38 -9.72 3.97
C GLY A 29 2.10 -8.24 4.22
N ARG A 30 2.46 -7.35 3.29
CA ARG A 30 2.47 -5.88 3.51
C ARG A 30 1.10 -5.37 3.93
N LEU A 31 0.04 -5.88 3.29
CA LEU A 31 -1.32 -5.44 3.57
C LEU A 31 -1.78 -5.91 4.95
N GLU A 32 -1.46 -7.14 5.34
CA GLU A 32 -1.79 -7.68 6.65
C GLU A 32 -1.04 -6.93 7.76
N GLU A 33 0.24 -6.63 7.53
CA GLU A 33 1.08 -5.82 8.40
C GLU A 33 0.51 -4.40 8.60
N VAL A 34 0.14 -3.72 7.51
CA VAL A 34 -0.49 -2.41 7.57
C VAL A 34 -1.87 -2.48 8.24
N ARG A 35 -2.66 -3.52 7.97
CA ARG A 35 -3.98 -3.73 8.59
C ARG A 35 -3.86 -3.89 10.10
N ARG A 36 -2.86 -4.63 10.57
CA ARG A 36 -2.56 -4.75 12.01
C ARG A 36 -2.23 -3.39 12.62
N MET A 37 -1.37 -2.60 11.97
CA MET A 37 -1.04 -1.26 12.46
C MET A 37 -2.24 -0.31 12.43
N GLN A 38 -3.10 -0.40 11.41
CA GLN A 38 -4.35 0.36 11.35
C GLN A 38 -5.24 0.04 12.54
N GLN A 39 -5.39 -1.24 12.89
CA GLN A 39 -6.22 -1.68 14.02
C GLN A 39 -5.67 -1.16 15.36
N ASN A 40 -4.35 -1.18 15.52
CA ASN A 40 -3.69 -0.66 16.73
C ASN A 40 -3.84 0.87 16.84
N CYS A 41 -3.50 1.58 15.76
CA CYS A 41 -3.47 3.04 15.73
C CYS A 41 -4.85 3.67 15.56
N ARG A 42 -5.85 2.89 15.14
CA ARG A 42 -7.20 3.35 14.80
C ARG A 42 -7.15 4.52 13.82
N ALA A 43 -6.32 4.36 12.79
CA ALA A 43 -6.04 5.45 11.86
C ALA A 43 -7.19 5.68 10.88
N ASP A 44 -7.57 6.94 10.68
CA ASP A 44 -8.61 7.35 9.72
C ASP A 44 -8.14 7.21 8.28
N THR A 45 -6.86 7.49 8.02
CA THR A 45 -6.25 7.34 6.69
C THR A 45 -4.85 6.72 6.76
N ILE A 46 -4.45 6.07 5.67
CA ILE A 46 -3.17 5.36 5.58
C ILE A 46 -2.44 5.70 4.29
N TYR A 47 -1.17 6.03 4.43
CA TYR A 47 -0.19 5.93 3.35
C TYR A 47 0.95 5.01 3.81
N PHE A 48 1.62 4.31 2.90
CA PHE A 48 2.80 3.53 3.28
C PHE A 48 3.78 3.46 2.13
N TRP A 49 5.06 3.27 2.45
CA TRP A 49 6.10 3.18 1.43
C TRP A 49 5.84 2.03 0.45
N GLY A 50 5.76 2.36 -0.84
CA GLY A 50 5.47 1.39 -1.92
C GLY A 50 3.99 1.06 -2.12
N GLN A 51 3.05 1.85 -1.59
CA GLN A 51 1.61 1.65 -1.75
C GLN A 51 1.19 1.46 -3.22
N GLU A 52 1.74 2.25 -4.12
CA GLU A 52 1.48 2.19 -5.56
C GLU A 52 1.83 0.83 -6.16
N LEU A 53 2.97 0.27 -5.77
CA LEU A 53 3.46 -1.03 -6.28
C LEU A 53 2.62 -2.18 -5.74
N VAL A 54 2.25 -2.13 -4.46
CA VAL A 54 1.37 -3.12 -3.84
C VAL A 54 0.02 -3.13 -4.54
N LEU A 55 -0.59 -1.96 -4.76
CA LEU A 55 -1.85 -1.84 -5.49
C LEU A 55 -1.70 -2.30 -6.94
N ALA A 56 -0.60 -1.97 -7.62
CA ALA A 56 -0.38 -2.43 -8.98
C ALA A 56 -0.27 -3.96 -9.08
N ARG A 57 0.41 -4.60 -8.11
CA ARG A 57 0.52 -6.06 -8.02
C ARG A 57 -0.83 -6.72 -7.78
N MET A 58 -1.61 -6.19 -6.83
CA MET A 58 -2.94 -6.70 -6.54
C MET A 58 -3.86 -6.60 -7.77
N ALA A 59 -3.87 -5.44 -8.43
CA ALA A 59 -4.65 -5.23 -9.64
C ALA A 59 -4.24 -6.21 -10.76
N ARG A 60 -2.93 -6.39 -10.98
CA ARG A 60 -2.38 -7.34 -11.95
C ARG A 60 -2.80 -8.79 -11.62
N ALA A 61 -2.67 -9.20 -10.35
CA ALA A 61 -3.05 -10.54 -9.90
C ALA A 61 -4.55 -10.81 -10.06
N ALA A 62 -5.38 -9.78 -9.87
CA ALA A 62 -6.82 -9.82 -10.10
C ALA A 62 -7.24 -9.65 -11.57
N GLY A 63 -6.29 -9.52 -12.51
CA GLY A 63 -6.57 -9.33 -13.93
C GLY A 63 -7.19 -7.97 -14.28
N ARG A 64 -7.02 -6.96 -13.41
CA ARG A 64 -7.56 -5.61 -13.61
C ARG A 64 -6.63 -4.74 -14.45
N ALA A 65 -7.22 -3.79 -15.15
CA ALA A 65 -6.48 -2.68 -15.72
C ALA A 65 -5.85 -1.83 -14.59
N LEU A 66 -4.74 -1.16 -14.91
CA LEU A 66 -4.09 -0.21 -14.00
C LEU A 66 -4.46 1.22 -14.41
N ASP A 67 -5.76 1.45 -14.50
CA ASP A 67 -6.41 2.74 -14.70
C ASP A 67 -7.19 3.14 -13.43
N GLU A 68 -7.96 4.22 -13.51
CA GLU A 68 -8.71 4.72 -12.34
C GLU A 68 -9.73 3.70 -11.82
N GLU A 69 -10.44 3.00 -12.71
CA GLU A 69 -11.45 2.03 -12.34
C GLU A 69 -10.83 0.79 -11.69
N GLY A 70 -9.82 0.21 -12.34
CA GLY A 70 -9.14 -0.96 -11.81
C GLY A 70 -8.41 -0.67 -10.49
N LEU A 71 -7.88 0.54 -10.32
CA LEU A 71 -7.28 0.95 -9.06
C LEU A 71 -8.34 1.16 -7.97
N ALA A 72 -9.48 1.80 -8.28
CA ALA A 72 -10.57 1.96 -7.34
C ALA A 72 -11.10 0.59 -6.84
N ALA A 73 -11.28 -0.38 -7.76
CA ALA A 73 -11.67 -1.74 -7.40
C ALA A 73 -10.62 -2.44 -6.51
N THR A 74 -9.33 -2.18 -6.76
CA THR A 74 -8.24 -2.77 -5.98
C THR A 74 -8.12 -2.15 -4.58
N VAL A 75 -8.35 -0.85 -4.47
CA VAL A 75 -8.42 -0.14 -3.18
C VAL A 75 -9.59 -0.66 -2.37
N ALA A 76 -10.77 -0.83 -2.99
CA ALA A 76 -11.93 -1.42 -2.34
C ALA A 76 -11.63 -2.85 -1.82
N GLU A 77 -10.95 -3.68 -2.62
CA GLU A 77 -10.54 -5.03 -2.20
C GLU A 77 -9.56 -5.02 -1.02
N SER A 78 -8.67 -4.01 -0.93
CA SER A 78 -7.72 -3.93 0.19
C SER A 78 -8.41 -3.80 1.55
N GLY A 79 -9.61 -3.20 1.57
CA GLY A 79 -10.37 -2.90 2.79
C GLY A 79 -9.71 -1.87 3.71
N LEU A 80 -8.72 -1.13 3.21
CA LEU A 80 -7.97 -0.12 3.99
C LEU A 80 -8.36 1.30 3.55
N PRO A 81 -8.40 2.27 4.48
CA PRO A 81 -8.67 3.67 4.16
C PRO A 81 -7.41 4.34 3.57
N LEU A 82 -7.04 3.97 2.34
CA LEU A 82 -5.82 4.45 1.71
C LEU A 82 -5.97 5.92 1.28
N LEU A 83 -5.00 6.75 1.66
CA LEU A 83 -4.93 8.17 1.30
C LEU A 83 -4.60 8.37 -0.19
N GLY A 84 -3.68 7.57 -0.73
CA GLY A 84 -3.14 7.72 -2.08
C GLY A 84 -4.21 7.85 -3.17
N PRO A 85 -5.20 6.93 -3.26
CA PRO A 85 -6.27 6.97 -4.26
C PRO A 85 -7.10 8.26 -4.30
N GLY A 86 -7.14 9.04 -3.21
CA GLY A 86 -7.79 10.35 -3.17
C GLY A 86 -6.98 11.49 -3.80
N ILE A 87 -5.73 11.25 -4.20
CA ILE A 87 -4.81 12.27 -4.73
C ILE A 87 -4.88 12.29 -6.26
N PRO A 88 -5.01 13.48 -6.90
CA PRO A 88 -4.99 13.59 -8.35
C PRO A 88 -3.75 12.95 -9.00
N GLY A 89 -4.00 12.18 -10.07
CA GLY A 89 -2.97 11.49 -10.84
C GLY A 89 -2.38 10.25 -10.16
N TYR A 90 -2.99 9.74 -9.10
CA TYR A 90 -2.50 8.56 -8.39
C TYR A 90 -2.42 7.30 -9.28
N ALA A 91 -3.41 7.06 -10.13
CA ALA A 91 -3.40 5.95 -11.08
C ALA A 91 -2.21 6.02 -12.05
N ALA A 92 -1.91 7.22 -12.56
CA ALA A 92 -0.73 7.42 -13.42
C ALA A 92 0.59 7.13 -12.68
N ARG A 93 0.68 7.47 -11.38
CA ARG A 93 1.86 7.13 -10.55
C ARG A 93 1.96 5.63 -10.30
N ALA A 94 0.85 4.95 -10.04
CA ALA A 94 0.82 3.49 -9.90
C ALA A 94 1.27 2.79 -11.20
N TRP A 95 0.80 3.26 -12.35
CA TRP A 95 1.26 2.79 -13.65
C TRP A 95 2.75 3.04 -13.87
N ALA A 96 3.24 4.25 -13.58
CA ALA A 96 4.65 4.60 -13.75
C ALA A 96 5.55 3.76 -12.83
N ALA A 97 5.16 3.55 -11.58
CA ALA A 97 5.89 2.71 -10.63
C ALA A 97 5.98 1.27 -11.13
N PHE A 98 4.87 0.70 -11.59
CA PHE A 98 4.81 -0.64 -12.16
C PHE A 98 5.71 -0.79 -13.39
N THR A 99 5.48 0.03 -14.42
CA THR A 99 6.22 -0.04 -15.69
C THR A 99 7.71 0.20 -15.51
N SER A 100 8.10 1.08 -14.59
CA SER A 100 9.50 1.34 -14.27
C SER A 100 10.20 0.16 -13.58
N ARG A 101 9.48 -0.66 -12.80
CA ARG A 101 10.02 -1.92 -12.24
C ARG A 101 10.12 -3.02 -13.27
N GLU A 102 9.07 -3.21 -14.07
CA GLU A 102 9.05 -4.18 -15.17
C GLU A 102 10.20 -3.92 -16.15
N ALA A 103 10.41 -2.67 -16.56
CA ALA A 103 11.50 -2.29 -17.46
C ALA A 103 12.90 -2.57 -16.89
N ARG A 104 13.04 -2.67 -15.56
CA ARG A 104 14.30 -3.02 -14.87
C ARG A 104 14.46 -4.52 -14.65
N GLY A 105 13.54 -5.35 -15.13
CA GLY A 105 13.51 -6.79 -14.84
C GLY A 105 13.26 -7.11 -13.36
N LEU A 106 12.74 -6.13 -12.61
CA LEU A 106 12.38 -6.25 -11.19
C LEU A 106 10.89 -6.53 -11.05
N GLY A 107 10.35 -7.37 -11.93
CA GLY A 107 8.92 -7.57 -12.10
C GLY A 107 8.20 -7.94 -10.80
N LEU A 108 6.87 -7.83 -10.80
CA LEU A 108 6.05 -7.99 -9.59
C LEU A 108 5.82 -9.44 -9.12
N ALA A 109 6.48 -10.41 -9.77
CA ALA A 109 6.37 -11.80 -9.39
C ALA A 109 7.10 -12.06 -8.06
N PRO A 110 6.55 -12.90 -7.16
CA PRO A 110 7.28 -13.32 -5.98
C PRO A 110 8.55 -14.06 -6.43
N ARG A 111 9.69 -13.74 -5.80
CA ARG A 111 10.90 -14.57 -5.89
C ARG A 111 10.79 -15.72 -4.91
#